data_AF-A0A6L9K7K1-F1
#
_entry.id   AF-A0A6L9K7K1-F1
#
_cell.length_a   1.000
_cell.length_b   1.000
_cell.length_c   1.000
_cell.angle_alpha   90.00
_cell.angle_beta   90.00
_cell.angle_gamma   90.00
#
_symmetry.space_group_name_H-M   'P 1'
#
loop_
_entity.id
_entity.type
_entity.pdbx_description
1 polymer ?
#
loop_
_entity_poly.entity_id
_entity_poly.type
_entity_poly.pdbx_seq_one_letter_code
_entity_poly.pdbx_strand_id
1 'polypeptide(L)'
;MSLYDFSLYVIVFLCIAYAFLYIRAATEGCVEMGIYPDIAKEEVIQTLSGAIELLEANNLHPEVEIDKVNSCGGITIKGLNEMEANGFTNAVIKGLKAYNL
;
A
#
# COMPACT_ATOMS: atom_id res chain seq x y z
N MET A 1 26.20 17.20 -1.90
CA MET A 1 25.03 16.29 -1.99
C MET A 1 24.73 16.15 -3.48
N SER A 2 24.75 14.95 -4.04
CA SER A 2 24.55 14.79 -5.49
C SER A 2 23.09 15.02 -5.86
N LEU A 3 22.80 15.37 -7.12
CA LEU A 3 21.42 15.49 -7.62
C LEU A 3 20.64 14.17 -7.49
N TYR A 4 21.33 13.02 -7.53
CA TYR A 4 20.75 11.70 -7.30
C TYR A 4 20.29 11.50 -5.85
N ASP A 5 21.08 11.95 -4.86
CA ASP A 5 20.70 11.85 -3.44
C ASP A 5 19.47 12.70 -3.12
N PHE A 6 19.36 13.88 -3.74
CA PHE A 6 18.20 14.76 -3.57
C PHE A 6 16.93 14.17 -4.20
N SER A 7 17.03 13.64 -5.43
CA SER A 7 15.90 12.99 -6.11
C SER A 7 15.41 11.76 -5.35
N LEU A 8 16.33 10.91 -4.87
CA LEU A 8 16.01 9.74 -4.06
C LEU A 8 15.27 10.12 -2.78
N TYR A 9 15.75 11.15 -2.05
CA TYR A 9 15.11 11.60 -0.82
C TYR A 9 13.66 12.07 -1.05
N VAL A 10 13.41 12.82 -2.13
CA VAL A 10 12.06 13.31 -2.45
C VAL A 10 11.14 12.16 -2.84
N ILE A 11 11.61 11.21 -3.64
CA ILE A 11 10.83 10.02 -4.00
C ILE A 11 10.45 9.21 -2.75
N VAL A 12 11.40 8.98 -1.83
CA VAL A 12 11.14 8.28 -0.57
C VAL A 12 10.12 9.03 0.29
N PHE A 13 10.20 10.36 0.34
CA PHE A 13 9.25 11.18 1.08
C PHE A 13 7.82 11.09 0.51
N LEU A 14 7.67 11.05 -0.81
CA LEU A 14 6.38 10.85 -1.48
C LEU A 14 5.77 9.49 -1.14
N CYS A 15 6.59 8.42 -1.09
CA CYS A 15 6.13 7.09 -0.72
C CYS A 15 5.53 7.06 0.70
N ILE A 16 6.09 7.80 1.66
CA ILE A 16 5.54 7.90 3.02
C ILE A 16 4.15 8.53 3.00
N ALA A 17 3.97 9.60 2.22
CA ALA A 17 2.66 10.25 2.07
C ALA A 17 1.61 9.31 1.46
N TYR A 18 2.00 8.49 0.48
CA TYR A 18 1.10 7.53 -0.15
C TYR A 18 0.75 6.36 0.78
N ALA A 19 1.69 5.92 1.63
CA ALA A 19 1.40 4.94 2.67
C ALA A 19 0.37 5.48 3.68
N PHE A 20 0.49 6.73 4.11
CA PHE A 20 -0.52 7.35 4.98
C PHE A 20 -1.89 7.50 4.30
N LEU A 21 -1.90 7.84 3.01
CA LEU A 21 -3.14 7.89 2.23
C LEU A 21 -3.80 6.52 2.17
N TYR A 22 -3.03 5.45 1.93
CA TYR A 22 -3.52 4.09 1.94
C TYR A 22 -4.08 3.69 3.31
N ILE A 23 -3.36 3.98 4.40
CA ILE A 23 -3.83 3.71 5.77
C ILE A 23 -5.17 4.38 6.02
N ARG A 24 -5.31 5.67 5.66
CA ARG A 24 -6.58 6.40 5.80
C ARG A 24 -7.71 5.73 5.02
N ALA A 25 -7.48 5.43 3.74
CA ALA A 25 -8.49 4.80 2.88
C ALA A 25 -8.89 3.40 3.39
N ALA A 26 -7.92 2.61 3.85
CA ALA A 26 -8.16 1.29 4.43
C ALA A 26 -8.96 1.37 5.74
N THR A 27 -8.63 2.32 6.63
CA THR A 27 -9.40 2.58 7.85
C THR A 27 -10.83 3.02 7.53
N GLU A 28 -11.02 3.93 6.57
CA GLU A 28 -12.36 4.35 6.11
C GLU A 28 -13.17 3.15 5.58
N GLY A 29 -12.56 2.28 4.77
CA GLY A 29 -13.20 1.05 4.29
C GLY A 29 -13.59 0.09 5.42
N CYS A 30 -12.74 -0.09 6.43
CA CYS A 30 -13.08 -0.86 7.63
C CYS A 30 -14.27 -0.27 8.40
N VAL A 31 -14.36 1.06 8.49
CA VAL A 31 -15.47 1.75 9.15
C VAL A 31 -16.77 1.56 8.37
N GLU A 32 -16.74 1.64 7.03
CA GLU A 32 -17.89 1.34 6.18
C GLU A 32 -18.38 -0.11 6.33
N MET A 33 -17.46 -1.03 6.64
CA MET A 33 -17.78 -2.42 6.98
C MET A 33 -18.28 -2.62 8.43
N GLY A 34 -18.38 -1.55 9.22
CA GLY A 34 -18.94 -1.58 10.58
C GLY A 34 -17.92 -1.72 11.71
N ILE A 35 -16.63 -1.55 11.44
CA ILE A 35 -15.57 -1.59 12.47
C ILE A 35 -15.43 -0.19 13.11
N TYR A 36 -15.24 -0.13 14.44
CA TYR A 36 -15.01 1.15 15.11
C TYR A 36 -13.71 1.81 14.63
N PRO A 37 -13.69 3.15 14.44
CA PRO A 37 -12.55 3.85 13.83
C PRO A 37 -11.20 3.61 14.51
N ASP A 38 -11.16 3.60 15.84
CA ASP A 38 -9.92 3.41 16.59
C ASP A 38 -9.35 2.00 16.39
N ILE A 39 -10.23 0.98 16.43
CA ILE A 39 -9.86 -0.42 16.19
C ILE A 39 -9.43 -0.60 14.73
N ALA A 40 -10.20 -0.07 13.78
CA ALA A 40 -9.89 -0.15 12.36
C ALA A 40 -8.50 0.41 12.04
N LYS A 41 -8.14 1.54 12.65
CA LYS A 41 -6.83 2.16 12.47
C LYS A 41 -5.72 1.27 13.03
N GLU A 42 -5.89 0.76 14.25
CA GLU A 42 -4.89 -0.10 14.91
C GLU A 42 -4.65 -1.38 14.11
N GLU A 43 -5.71 -2.06 13.70
CA GLU A 43 -5.63 -3.31 12.93
C GLU A 43 -4.99 -3.10 11.55
N VAL A 44 -5.30 -1.99 10.87
CA VAL A 44 -4.67 -1.64 9.58
C VAL A 44 -3.17 -1.40 9.73
N ILE A 45 -2.76 -0.65 10.77
CA ILE A 45 -1.34 -0.38 11.05
C ILE A 45 -0.62 -1.70 11.38
N GLN A 46 -1.19 -2.54 12.23
CA GLN A 46 -0.61 -3.82 12.61
C GLN A 46 -0.46 -4.76 11.39
N THR A 47 -1.48 -4.81 10.53
CA THR A 47 -1.45 -5.61 9.30
C THR A 47 -0.34 -5.15 8.36
N LEU A 48 -0.17 -3.84 8.18
CA LEU A 48 0.91 -3.30 7.34
C LEU A 48 2.30 -3.56 7.92
N SER A 49 2.46 -3.46 9.24
CA SER A 49 3.73 -3.82 9.91
C SER A 49 4.09 -5.28 9.65
N GLY A 50 3.13 -6.21 9.81
CA GLY A 50 3.35 -7.62 9.50
C GLY A 50 3.68 -7.88 8.02
N ALA A 51 3.07 -7.14 7.09
CA ALA A 51 3.40 -7.24 5.68
C ALA A 51 4.85 -6.78 5.37
N ILE A 52 5.31 -5.72 6.02
CA ILE A 52 6.70 -5.23 5.91
C ILE A 52 7.66 -6.29 6.47
N GLU A 53 7.39 -6.82 7.66
CA GLU A 53 8.21 -7.87 8.28
C GLU A 53 8.33 -9.11 7.38
N LEU A 54 7.24 -9.52 6.72
CA LEU A 54 7.25 -10.65 5.79
C LEU A 54 8.10 -10.36 4.54
N LEU A 55 8.00 -9.16 3.98
CA LEU A 55 8.79 -8.75 2.82
C LEU A 55 10.29 -8.72 3.16
N GLU A 56 10.66 -8.15 4.31
CA GLU A 56 12.04 -8.09 4.78
C GLU A 56 12.60 -9.48 5.09
N ALA A 57 11.82 -10.35 5.73
CA ALA A 57 12.24 -11.70 6.10
C ALA A 57 12.48 -12.60 4.88
N ASN A 58 11.62 -12.50 3.87
CA ASN A 58 11.67 -13.42 2.73
C ASN A 58 12.59 -12.93 1.60
N ASN A 59 12.85 -11.61 1.51
CA ASN A 59 13.61 -11.00 0.41
C ASN A 59 13.12 -11.44 -0.98
N LEU A 60 11.81 -11.64 -1.10
CA LEU A 60 11.13 -12.06 -2.33
C LEU A 60 10.53 -10.85 -3.04
N HIS A 61 10.26 -11.03 -4.33
CA HIS A 61 9.56 -10.03 -5.12
C HIS A 61 8.14 -9.82 -4.53
N PRO A 62 7.63 -8.58 -4.40
CA PRO A 62 6.34 -8.29 -3.79
C PRO A 62 5.17 -9.09 -4.39
N GLU A 63 5.18 -9.30 -5.71
CA GLU A 63 4.18 -10.12 -6.40
C GLU A 63 4.09 -11.55 -5.83
N VAL A 64 5.22 -12.14 -5.43
CA VAL A 64 5.25 -13.48 -4.84
C VAL A 64 4.59 -13.50 -3.47
N GLU A 65 4.74 -12.44 -2.68
CA GLU A 65 4.04 -12.33 -1.38
C GLU A 65 2.53 -12.08 -1.58
N ILE A 66 2.15 -11.30 -2.60
CA ILE A 66 0.75 -11.09 -3.00
C ILE A 66 0.11 -12.43 -3.40
N ASP A 67 0.80 -13.24 -4.21
CA ASP A 67 0.31 -14.56 -4.61
C ASP A 67 0.10 -15.51 -3.44
N LYS A 68 0.94 -15.45 -2.39
CA LYS A 68 0.79 -16.30 -1.19
C LYS A 68 -0.48 -16.01 -0.40
N VAL A 69 -0.95 -14.77 -0.40
CA VAL A 69 -2.19 -14.35 0.30
C VAL A 69 -3.42 -14.41 -0.60
N ASN A 70 -3.24 -14.73 -1.89
CA ASN A 70 -4.29 -14.89 -2.87
C ASN A 70 -4.63 -16.36 -3.09
N SER A 71 -5.86 -16.72 -2.72
CA SER A 71 -6.45 -18.02 -3.08
C SER A 71 -7.41 -17.86 -4.27
N CYS A 72 -7.49 -18.89 -5.12
CA CYS A 72 -8.42 -18.93 -6.25
C CYS A 72 -9.86 -18.68 -5.78
N GLY A 73 -10.49 -17.59 -6.24
CA GLY A 73 -11.87 -17.22 -5.89
C GLY A 73 -12.05 -16.60 -4.49
N GLY A 74 -10.95 -16.35 -3.77
CA GLY A 74 -10.97 -15.75 -2.43
C GLY A 74 -11.42 -14.28 -2.40
N ILE A 75 -11.54 -13.73 -1.20
CA ILE A 75 -11.90 -12.33 -0.99
C ILE A 75 -10.75 -11.37 -1.35
N THR A 76 -9.49 -11.79 -1.16
CA THR A 76 -8.30 -10.99 -1.46
C THR A 76 -8.22 -10.64 -2.94
N ILE A 77 -8.37 -11.64 -3.82
CA ILE A 77 -8.29 -11.42 -5.27
C ILE A 77 -9.44 -10.54 -5.78
N LYS A 78 -10.63 -10.61 -5.18
CA LYS A 78 -11.74 -9.72 -5.51
C LYS A 78 -11.41 -8.27 -5.10
N GLY A 79 -10.85 -8.08 -3.90
CA GLY A 79 -10.42 -6.76 -3.45
C GLY A 79 -9.33 -6.16 -4.34
N LEU A 80 -8.30 -6.93 -4.68
CA LEU A 80 -7.23 -6.48 -5.59
C LEU A 80 -7.77 -6.11 -6.98
N ASN A 81 -8.68 -6.91 -7.52
CA ASN A 81 -9.31 -6.61 -8.81
C ASN A 81 -10.11 -5.30 -8.77
N GLU A 82 -10.86 -5.03 -7.69
CA GLU A 82 -11.57 -3.76 -7.53
C GLU A 82 -10.60 -2.57 -7.40
N MET A 83 -9.50 -2.73 -6.67
CA MET A 83 -8.47 -1.69 -6.56
C MET A 83 -7.84 -1.35 -7.92
N GLU A 84 -7.52 -2.38 -8.71
CA GLU A 84 -6.96 -2.21 -10.05
C GLU A 84 -7.99 -1.65 -11.04
N ALA A 85 -9.25 -2.08 -10.96
CA ALA A 85 -10.33 -1.52 -11.79
C ALA A 85 -10.54 -0.02 -11.53
N ASN A 86 -10.31 0.44 -10.30
CA ASN A 86 -10.32 1.86 -9.94
C ASN A 86 -8.99 2.58 -10.22
N GLY A 87 -8.01 1.88 -10.80
CA GLY A 87 -6.76 2.47 -11.28
C GLY A 87 -5.72 2.74 -10.19
N PHE A 88 -5.72 1.98 -9.10
CA PHE A 88 -4.79 2.16 -7.97
C PHE A 88 -3.32 2.23 -8.42
N THR A 89 -2.82 1.20 -9.10
CA THR A 89 -1.43 1.18 -9.58
C THR A 89 -1.10 2.37 -10.49
N ASN A 90 -2.02 2.74 -11.37
CA ASN A 90 -1.84 3.90 -12.25
C ASN A 90 -1.78 5.22 -11.46
N ALA A 91 -2.61 5.38 -10.43
CA ALA A 91 -2.62 6.56 -9.58
C ALA A 91 -1.30 6.72 -8.81
N VAL A 92 -0.76 5.63 -8.25
CA VAL A 92 0.53 5.65 -7.53
C VAL A 92 1.68 6.01 -8.48
N ILE A 93 1.77 5.36 -9.63
CA ILE A 93 2.84 5.63 -10.62
C ILE A 93 2.76 7.07 -11.13
N LYS A 94 1.56 7.55 -11.47
CA LYS A 94 1.35 8.93 -11.92
C LYS A 94 1.61 9.94 -10.80
N GLY A 95 1.28 9.62 -9.55
CA GLY A 95 1.59 10.44 -8.39
C GLY A 95 3.09 10.68 -8.26
N LEU A 96 3.89 9.60 -8.34
CA LEU A 96 5.36 9.71 -8.33
C LEU A 96 5.89 10.51 -9.52
N LYS A 97 5.35 10.28 -10.73
CA LYS A 97 5.77 10.99 -11.95
C LYS A 97 5.28 12.43 -12.04
N ALA A 98 4.26 12.82 -11.27
CA ALA A 98 3.78 14.20 -11.22
C ALA A 98 4.83 15.13 -10.59
N TYR A 99 5.72 14.57 -9.76
CA TYR A 99 6.97 15.21 -9.37
C TYR A 99 7.92 15.25 -10.58
N ASN A 100 7.65 16.16 -11.51
CA ASN A 100 8.57 16.52 -12.58
C ASN A 100 9.47 17.66 -12.10
N LEU A 101 10.77 17.37 -12.00
CA LEU A 101 11.86 18.36 -12.13
C LEU A 101 12.31 18.41 -13.59
#